data_AF-A0A218NNU4-F1
#
_entry.id   AF-A0A218NNU4-F1
#
_cell.length_a   1.000
_cell.length_b   1.000
_cell.length_c   1.000
_cell.angle_alpha   90.00
_cell.angle_beta   90.00
_cell.angle_gamma   90.00
#
_symmetry.space_group_name_H-M   'P 1'
#
loop_
_entity.id
_entity.type
_entity.pdbx_description
1 polymer ?
#
loop_
_entity_poly.entity_id
_entity_poly.type
_entity_poly.pdbx_seq_one_letter_code
_entity_poly.pdbx_strand_id
1 'polypeptide(L)'
;MIITSKRKFYESILSYSIAWIFLYLSVFLSQHIKYDGNFTSAIPILFPLVFAMVAIGVSILFILGKEYPWFFRTGIMSLAIGVTLFIFGIITYYSGVESLLWGGSVGIGVLFVIAAIVRLTIQGGLSAYRKAKN
;
A
#
# COMPACT_ATOMS: atom_id res chain seq x y z
N MET A 1 -21.11 -10.03 19.04
CA MET A 1 -20.56 -8.94 18.22
C MET A 1 -19.05 -8.69 18.42
N ILE A 2 -18.44 -9.09 19.55
CA ILE A 2 -17.00 -8.88 19.84
C ILE A 2 -16.08 -9.89 19.10
N ILE A 3 -16.57 -11.11 18.82
CA ILE A 3 -15.78 -12.19 18.20
C ILE A 3 -15.43 -11.88 16.73
N THR A 4 -16.34 -11.23 16.00
CA THR A 4 -16.12 -10.79 14.61
C THR A 4 -15.06 -9.70 14.49
N SER A 5 -14.86 -8.87 15.53
CA SER A 5 -13.79 -7.87 15.57
C SER A 5 -12.41 -8.50 15.68
N LYS A 6 -12.25 -9.50 16.58
CA LYS A 6 -10.97 -10.19 16.76
C LYS A 6 -10.55 -10.94 15.50
N ARG A 7 -11.47 -11.66 14.85
CA ARG A 7 -11.18 -12.40 13.61
C ARG A 7 -10.69 -11.48 12.49
N LYS A 8 -11.40 -10.38 12.22
CA LYS A 8 -11.02 -9.41 11.17
C LYS A 8 -9.66 -8.77 11.43
N PHE A 9 -9.33 -8.52 12.69
CA PHE A 9 -8.03 -8.01 13.07
C PHE A 9 -6.90 -9.00 12.73
N TYR A 10 -7.07 -10.29 13.05
CA TYR A 10 -6.10 -11.32 12.67
C TYR A 10 -5.99 -11.50 11.15
N GLU A 11 -7.11 -11.50 10.41
CA GLU A 11 -7.11 -11.56 8.94
C GLU A 11 -6.37 -10.37 8.33
N SER A 12 -6.52 -9.18 8.90
CA SER A 12 -5.76 -8.00 8.50
C SER A 12 -4.28 -8.14 8.75
N ILE A 13 -3.87 -8.54 9.96
CA ILE A 13 -2.45 -8.73 10.29
C ILE A 13 -1.84 -9.75 9.35
N LEU A 14 -2.52 -10.89 9.14
CA LEU A 14 -2.04 -11.94 8.25
C LEU A 14 -1.86 -11.42 6.81
N SER A 15 -2.84 -10.69 6.29
CA SER A 15 -2.75 -10.07 4.96
C SER A 15 -1.60 -9.06 4.87
N TYR A 16 -1.38 -8.26 5.92
CA TYR A 16 -0.30 -7.28 5.96
C TYR A 16 1.08 -7.96 6.06
N SER A 17 1.21 -9.02 6.85
CA SER A 17 2.43 -9.82 6.94
C SER A 17 2.79 -10.48 5.60
N ILE A 18 1.79 -11.00 4.88
CA ILE A 18 1.98 -11.52 3.52
C ILE A 18 2.52 -10.43 2.59
N ALA A 19 1.99 -9.20 2.69
CA ALA A 19 2.49 -8.09 1.90
C ALA A 19 3.97 -7.79 2.17
N TRP A 20 4.39 -7.82 3.43
CA TRP A 20 5.79 -7.64 3.81
C TRP A 20 6.70 -8.72 3.23
N ILE A 21 6.27 -9.98 3.26
CA ILE A 21 7.02 -11.10 2.65
C ILE A 21 7.20 -10.85 1.15
N PHE A 22 6.14 -10.43 0.45
CA PHE A 22 6.22 -10.14 -0.98
C PHE A 22 7.09 -8.92 -1.30
N LEU A 23 7.05 -7.85 -0.48
CA LEU A 23 7.94 -6.71 -0.65
C LEU A 23 9.39 -7.13 -0.46
N TYR A 24 9.69 -7.88 0.60
CA TYR A 24 11.04 -8.40 0.84
C TYR A 24 11.51 -9.29 -0.31
N LEU A 25 10.65 -10.17 -0.82
CA LEU A 25 10.94 -10.98 -1.99
C LEU A 25 11.24 -10.12 -3.22
N SER A 26 10.48 -9.04 -3.45
CA SER A 26 10.75 -8.08 -4.52
C SER A 26 12.13 -7.43 -4.37
N VAL A 27 12.50 -7.00 -3.16
CA VAL A 27 13.82 -6.43 -2.87
C VAL A 27 14.93 -7.45 -3.16
N PHE A 28 14.77 -8.66 -2.63
CA PHE A 28 15.72 -9.76 -2.80
C PHE A 28 15.93 -10.10 -4.27
N LEU A 29 14.85 -10.24 -5.04
CA LEU A 29 14.93 -10.48 -6.49
C LEU A 29 15.61 -9.32 -7.21
N SER A 30 15.35 -8.08 -6.79
CA SER A 30 16.00 -6.91 -7.39
C SER A 30 17.50 -6.81 -7.12
N GLN A 31 18.03 -7.51 -6.11
CA GLN A 31 19.47 -7.64 -5.87
C GLN A 31 20.12 -8.69 -6.76
N HIS A 32 19.40 -9.75 -7.10
CA HIS A 32 19.93 -10.90 -7.84
C HIS A 32 19.66 -10.83 -9.35
N ILE A 33 18.61 -10.11 -9.76
CA ILE A 33 18.23 -9.92 -11.16
C ILE A 33 18.64 -8.51 -11.56
N LYS A 34 19.68 -8.39 -12.39
CA LYS A 34 20.07 -7.11 -12.97
C LYS A 34 19.02 -6.67 -13.97
N TYR A 35 18.57 -5.42 -13.83
CA TYR A 35 17.61 -4.83 -14.74
C TYR A 35 18.35 -4.27 -15.97
N ASP A 36 18.28 -5.01 -17.07
CA ASP A 36 18.96 -4.63 -18.32
C ASP A 36 18.13 -3.68 -19.20
N GLY A 37 17.11 -3.00 -18.64
CA GLY A 37 16.21 -2.11 -19.39
C GLY A 37 15.05 -2.79 -20.11
N ASN A 38 15.03 -4.13 -20.17
CA ASN A 38 13.92 -4.89 -20.75
C ASN A 38 12.78 -5.08 -19.74
N PHE A 39 11.54 -4.81 -20.14
CA PHE A 39 10.38 -5.01 -19.26
C PHE A 39 10.24 -6.46 -18.78
N THR A 40 10.60 -7.44 -19.62
CA THR A 40 10.49 -8.87 -19.27
C THR A 40 11.36 -9.24 -18.07
N SER A 41 12.55 -8.64 -17.92
CA SER A 41 13.42 -8.89 -16.76
C SER A 41 12.94 -8.18 -15.49
N ALA A 42 12.06 -7.18 -15.61
CA ALA A 42 11.41 -6.51 -14.48
C ALA A 42 10.20 -7.28 -13.93
N ILE A 43 9.56 -8.16 -14.71
CA ILE A 43 8.34 -8.89 -14.30
C ILE A 43 8.52 -9.64 -12.98
N PRO A 44 9.60 -10.42 -12.76
CA PRO A 44 9.78 -11.16 -11.50
C PRO A 44 9.89 -10.26 -10.28
N ILE A 45 10.35 -9.01 -10.43
CA ILE A 45 10.47 -8.02 -9.36
C ILE A 45 9.13 -7.31 -9.14
N LEU A 46 8.46 -6.93 -10.22
CA LEU A 46 7.17 -6.22 -10.22
C LEU A 46 6.05 -7.07 -9.65
N PHE A 47 6.03 -8.37 -9.95
CA PHE A 47 4.90 -9.22 -9.59
C PHE A 47 4.72 -9.32 -8.05
N PRO A 48 5.74 -9.66 -7.25
CA PRO A 48 5.64 -9.58 -5.79
C PRO A 48 5.24 -8.19 -5.29
N LEU A 49 5.75 -7.11 -5.90
CA LEU A 49 5.43 -5.75 -5.49
C LEU A 49 3.94 -5.43 -5.68
N VAL A 50 3.34 -5.78 -6.82
CA VAL A 50 1.90 -5.58 -7.08
C VAL A 50 1.06 -6.42 -6.13
N PHE A 51 1.43 -7.68 -5.89
CA PHE A 51 0.72 -8.54 -4.94
C PHE A 51 0.79 -8.00 -3.50
N ALA A 52 1.92 -7.41 -3.11
CA ALA A 52 2.03 -6.74 -1.83
C ALA A 52 1.07 -5.54 -1.73
N MET A 53 0.98 -4.70 -2.76
CA MET A 53 0.04 -3.58 -2.77
C MET A 53 -1.41 -4.04 -2.60
N VAL A 54 -1.80 -5.10 -3.30
CA VAL A 54 -3.14 -5.70 -3.17
C VAL A 54 -3.36 -6.23 -1.75
N ALA A 55 -2.38 -6.95 -1.19
CA ALA A 55 -2.47 -7.51 0.15
C ALA A 55 -2.55 -6.43 1.26
N ILE A 56 -1.85 -5.29 1.09
CA ILE A 56 -2.00 -4.12 1.97
C ILE A 56 -3.42 -3.56 1.85
N GLY A 57 -3.94 -3.40 0.63
CA GLY A 57 -5.31 -2.95 0.41
C GLY A 57 -6.33 -3.85 1.11
N VAL A 58 -6.22 -5.16 0.91
CA VAL A 58 -7.10 -6.16 1.54
C VAL A 58 -7.01 -6.12 3.07
N SER A 59 -5.82 -5.96 3.63
CA SER A 59 -5.63 -5.76 5.07
C SER A 59 -6.46 -4.58 5.60
N ILE A 60 -6.41 -3.44 4.91
CA ILE A 60 -7.20 -2.26 5.29
C ILE A 60 -8.71 -2.52 5.18
N LEU A 61 -9.20 -3.32 4.21
CA LEU A 61 -10.62 -3.69 4.14
C LEU A 61 -11.07 -4.58 5.30
N PHE A 62 -10.18 -5.41 5.84
CA PHE A 62 -10.50 -6.24 6.99
C PHE A 62 -10.66 -5.40 8.26
N ILE A 63 -9.78 -4.42 8.48
CA ILE A 63 -9.89 -3.50 9.63
C ILE A 63 -11.04 -2.51 9.46
N LEU A 64 -11.16 -1.87 8.29
CA LEU A 64 -12.21 -0.89 8.03
C LEU A 64 -13.48 -1.59 7.52
N GLY A 65 -14.40 -1.83 8.47
CA GLY A 65 -15.72 -2.37 8.17
C GLY A 65 -16.53 -1.53 7.17
N LYS A 66 -17.66 -2.10 6.72
CA LYS A 66 -18.58 -1.44 5.76
C LYS A 66 -19.23 -0.16 6.29
N GLU A 67 -19.09 0.12 7.58
CA GLU A 67 -19.58 1.31 8.27
C GLU A 67 -18.92 2.60 7.76
N TYR A 68 -17.66 2.50 7.29
CA TYR A 68 -16.95 3.65 6.71
C TYR A 68 -17.29 3.81 5.22
N PRO A 69 -17.49 5.05 4.73
CA PRO A 69 -17.78 5.25 3.32
C PRO A 69 -16.59 4.83 2.44
N TRP A 70 -16.87 4.32 1.24
CA TRP A 70 -15.85 3.70 0.36
C TRP A 70 -14.66 4.63 0.05
N PHE A 71 -14.93 5.91 -0.13
CA PHE A 71 -13.89 6.91 -0.40
C PHE A 71 -12.93 7.12 0.81
N PHE A 72 -13.36 6.79 2.03
CA PHE A 72 -12.54 6.81 3.25
C PHE A 72 -11.58 5.65 3.20
N ARG A 73 -12.15 4.46 3.01
CA ARG A 73 -11.44 3.18 2.99
C ARG A 73 -10.36 3.21 1.92
N THR A 74 -10.70 3.64 0.72
CA THR A 74 -9.73 3.78 -0.38
C THR A 74 -8.70 4.88 -0.15
N GLY A 75 -9.04 5.94 0.60
CA GLY A 75 -8.06 6.94 1.07
C GLY A 75 -7.04 6.33 2.03
N ILE A 76 -7.49 5.56 3.03
CA ILE A 76 -6.60 4.86 3.97
C ILE A 76 -5.78 3.77 3.28
N MET A 77 -6.36 3.02 2.32
CA MET A 77 -5.62 2.05 1.49
C MET A 77 -4.49 2.73 0.74
N SER A 78 -4.80 3.84 0.05
CA SER A 78 -3.84 4.65 -0.68
C SER A 78 -2.72 5.13 0.24
N LEU A 79 -3.05 5.61 1.44
CA LEU A 79 -2.08 6.05 2.43
C LEU A 79 -1.16 4.92 2.87
N ALA A 80 -1.74 3.77 3.25
CA ALA A 80 -0.99 2.62 3.73
C ALA A 80 -0.03 2.07 2.67
N ILE A 81 -0.49 1.96 1.42
CA ILE A 81 0.34 1.56 0.28
C ILE A 81 1.44 2.59 0.05
N GLY A 82 1.10 3.88 0.00
CA GLY A 82 2.04 4.95 -0.28
C GLY A 82 3.18 5.03 0.75
N VAL A 83 2.84 5.00 2.04
CA VAL A 83 3.83 5.01 3.13
C VAL A 83 4.70 3.76 3.09
N THR A 84 4.10 2.58 2.88
CA THR A 84 4.85 1.31 2.85
C THR A 84 5.84 1.29 1.67
N LEU A 85 5.40 1.68 0.47
CA LEU A 85 6.26 1.75 -0.71
C LEU A 85 7.37 2.79 -0.54
N PHE A 86 7.07 3.94 0.07
CA PHE A 86 8.06 4.97 0.35
C PHE A 86 9.17 4.45 1.28
N ILE A 87 8.79 3.81 2.39
CA ILE A 87 9.75 3.21 3.34
C ILE A 87 10.59 2.13 2.66
N PHE A 88 9.96 1.22 1.91
CA PHE A 88 10.69 0.16 1.21
C PHE A 88 11.60 0.71 0.10
N GLY A 89 11.20 1.77 -0.59
CA GLY A 89 12.05 2.47 -1.56
C GLY A 89 13.29 3.09 -0.92
N ILE A 90 13.18 3.61 0.30
CA ILE A 90 14.35 4.05 1.08
C ILE A 90 15.22 2.86 1.48
N ILE A 91 14.62 1.77 1.97
CA ILE A 91 15.36 0.57 2.38
C ILE A 91 16.16 -0.01 1.20
N THR A 92 15.56 -0.09 0.00
CA THR A 92 16.23 -0.62 -1.19
C THR A 92 17.36 0.29 -1.66
N TYR A 93 17.19 1.61 -1.56
CA TYR A 93 18.26 2.58 -1.82
C TYR A 93 19.47 2.33 -0.90
N TYR A 94 19.24 2.20 0.41
CA TYR A 94 20.32 1.88 1.36
C TYR A 94 20.93 0.49 1.16
N SER A 95 20.16 -0.45 0.60
CA SER A 95 20.61 -1.81 0.29
C SER A 95 21.44 -1.90 -1.00
N GLY A 96 21.75 -0.77 -1.64
CA GLY A 96 22.58 -0.71 -2.86
C GLY A 96 21.89 -1.28 -4.10
N VAL A 97 20.55 -1.33 -4.10
CA VAL A 97 19.78 -1.87 -5.22
C VAL A 97 19.67 -0.81 -6.31
N GLU A 98 20.49 -0.90 -7.35
CA GLU A 98 20.45 -0.03 -8.54
C GLU A 98 19.31 -0.44 -9.48
N SER A 99 18.06 -0.27 -9.03
CA SER A 99 16.88 -0.65 -9.80
C SER A 99 15.96 0.54 -9.97
N LEU A 100 15.79 0.95 -11.24
CA LEU A 100 14.87 2.02 -11.65
C LEU A 100 13.44 1.79 -11.12
N LEU A 101 13.05 0.53 -10.95
CA LEU A 101 11.77 0.12 -10.37
C LEU A 101 11.55 0.66 -8.96
N TRP A 102 12.57 0.65 -8.11
CA TRP A 102 12.46 1.14 -6.73
C TRP A 102 12.48 2.66 -6.67
N GLY A 103 13.18 3.34 -7.59
CA GLY A 103 13.00 4.78 -7.79
C GLY A 103 11.56 5.13 -8.21
N GLY A 104 11.00 4.35 -9.13
CA GLY A 104 9.59 4.46 -9.54
C GLY A 104 8.61 4.20 -8.40
N SER A 105 8.89 3.24 -7.52
CA SER A 105 8.01 2.91 -6.39
C SER A 105 7.97 4.02 -5.33
N VAL A 106 9.07 4.76 -5.12
CA VAL A 106 9.08 6.00 -4.29
C VAL A 106 8.15 7.05 -4.90
N GLY A 107 8.27 7.32 -6.20
CA GLY A 107 7.42 8.28 -6.90
C GLY A 107 5.94 7.89 -6.85
N ILE A 108 5.63 6.62 -7.11
CA ILE A 108 4.29 6.06 -6.98
C ILE A 108 3.79 6.17 -5.53
N GLY A 109 4.66 5.91 -4.55
CA GLY A 109 4.35 6.05 -3.13
C GLY A 109 3.91 7.48 -2.77
N VAL A 110 4.64 8.49 -3.24
CA VAL A 110 4.28 9.90 -3.07
C VAL A 110 2.92 10.21 -3.71
N LEU A 111 2.67 9.73 -4.93
CA LEU A 111 1.37 9.92 -5.61
C LEU A 111 0.22 9.30 -4.82
N PHE A 112 0.41 8.11 -4.23
CA PHE A 112 -0.57 7.48 -3.37
C PHE A 112 -0.81 8.27 -2.07
N VAL A 113 0.21 8.89 -1.48
CA VAL A 113 0.06 9.76 -0.32
C VAL A 113 -0.74 11.02 -0.67
N ILE A 114 -0.43 11.67 -1.80
CA ILE A 114 -1.18 12.83 -2.28
C ILE A 114 -2.64 12.46 -2.55
N ALA A 115 -2.88 11.35 -3.24
CA ALA A 115 -4.23 10.86 -3.50
C ALA A 115 -4.99 10.57 -2.20
N ALA A 116 -4.32 10.02 -1.19
CA ALA A 116 -4.91 9.80 0.12
C ALA A 116 -5.32 11.11 0.80
N ILE A 117 -4.43 12.11 0.82
CA ILE A 117 -4.69 13.43 1.41
C ILE A 117 -5.91 14.08 0.76
N VAL A 118 -5.96 14.10 -0.58
CA VAL A 118 -7.09 14.66 -1.33
C VAL A 118 -8.38 13.94 -0.96
N ARG A 119 -8.37 12.59 -0.95
CA ARG A 119 -9.56 11.80 -0.66
C ARG A 119 -10.07 12.01 0.77
N LEU A 120 -9.17 12.00 1.74
CA LEU A 120 -9.52 12.18 3.15
C LEU A 120 -10.01 13.62 3.42
N THR A 121 -9.43 14.62 2.76
CA THR A 121 -9.86 16.03 2.89
C THR A 121 -11.27 16.24 2.34
N ILE A 122 -11.55 15.75 1.12
CA ILE A 122 -12.88 15.83 0.50
C ILE A 122 -13.92 15.18 1.41
N GLN A 123 -13.60 14.02 1.99
CA GLN A 123 -14.51 13.34 2.88
C GLN A 123 -14.70 14.01 4.24
N GLY A 124 -13.63 14.54 4.83
CA GLY A 124 -13.71 15.37 6.03
C GLY A 124 -14.61 16.57 5.81
N GLY A 125 -14.47 17.25 4.67
CA GLY A 125 -15.34 18.35 4.26
C GLY A 125 -16.81 17.93 4.09
N LEU A 126 -17.08 16.81 3.42
CA LEU A 126 -18.42 16.25 3.27
C LEU A 126 -19.07 15.90 4.62
N SER A 127 -18.30 15.35 5.56
CA SER A 127 -18.78 15.02 6.90
C SER A 127 -19.13 16.29 7.69
N ALA A 128 -18.26 17.30 7.65
CA ALA A 128 -18.49 18.58 8.31
C ALA A 128 -19.71 19.31 7.75
N TYR A 129 -19.88 19.33 6.41
CA TYR A 129 -21.05 19.94 5.76
C TYR A 129 -22.36 19.26 6.17
N ARG A 130 -22.40 17.93 6.22
CA ARG A 130 -23.59 17.19 6.68
C ARG A 130 -23.92 17.49 8.15
N LYS A 131 -22.89 17.65 8.99
CA LYS A 131 -23.07 18.00 10.40
C LYS A 131 -23.55 19.44 10.60
N ALA A 132 -23.21 20.37 9.73
CA ALA A 132 -23.66 21.75 9.80
C ALA A 132 -25.07 21.98 9.24
N LYS A 133 -25.54 21.08 8.36
CA LYS A 133 -26.88 21.14 7.75
C LYS A 133 -27.99 20.54 8.63
N ASN A 134 -27.63 19.62 9.53
CA ASN A 134 -28.53 18.98 10.50
C ASN A 134 -28.46 19.69 11.85
#